data_AF-A0A450ZCI4-F1
#
_entry.id   AF-A0A450ZCI4-F1
#
_cell.length_a   1.000
_cell.length_b   1.000
_cell.length_c   1.000
_cell.angle_alpha   90.00
_cell.angle_beta   90.00
_cell.angle_gamma   90.00
#
_symmetry.space_group_name_H-M   'P 1'
#
loop_
_entity.id
_entity.type
_entity.pdbx_description
1 polymer ?
#
loop_
_entity_poly.entity_id
_entity_poly.type
_entity_poly.pdbx_seq_one_letter_code
_entity_poly.pdbx_strand_id
1 'polypeptide(L)'
;MAAQLRALPTARYRKEDIHVTTILDEDATRANILGTLQTLSKRIRPTDDFILFIAGHGELLQGGRYAILMHDYDGRTDEVDNFIGKQEIIGAHRIMTALQRIPALSQTIILDTCHAGGVMDSLITDLYNARMSTLARRMGMHIYASASSMERALDGHKGNGLFTHTLLEGLRNNLEADRDNDKKVSVVEWGRFAKEKTAAIAKTLNHKQDPTIINFGRDRVVYELR
;
A
#
# COMPACT_ATOMS: atom_id res chain seq x y z
N MET A 1 -11.69 0.73 2.39
CA MET A 1 -10.94 2.01 2.30
C MET A 1 -11.75 3.15 1.68
N ALA A 2 -12.14 3.08 0.40
CA ALA A 2 -12.80 4.20 -0.30
C ALA A 2 -14.11 4.68 0.34
N ALA A 3 -14.94 3.76 0.87
CA ALA A 3 -16.13 4.13 1.62
C ALA A 3 -15.81 4.99 2.86
N GLN A 4 -14.73 4.66 3.56
CA GLN A 4 -14.27 5.40 4.73
C GLN A 4 -13.76 6.80 4.33
N LEU A 5 -12.98 6.90 3.24
CA LEU A 5 -12.53 8.18 2.69
C LEU A 5 -13.70 9.08 2.29
N ARG A 6 -14.76 8.53 1.68
CA ARG A 6 -15.99 9.26 1.32
C ARG A 6 -16.81 9.70 2.54
N ALA A 7 -16.71 8.96 3.65
CA ALA A 7 -17.43 9.26 4.88
C ALA A 7 -16.72 10.30 5.75
N LEU A 8 -15.48 10.69 5.40
CA LEU A 8 -14.71 11.64 6.18
C LEU A 8 -15.39 13.02 6.22
N PRO A 9 -15.46 13.63 7.41
CA PRO A 9 -16.27 14.80 7.68
C PRO A 9 -15.83 16.09 6.99
N THR A 10 -14.53 16.21 6.75
CA THR A 10 -13.77 17.33 6.18
C THR A 10 -12.77 16.74 5.19
N ALA A 11 -13.23 15.74 4.43
CA ALA A 11 -12.38 15.04 3.48
C ALA A 11 -11.79 16.07 2.50
N ARG A 12 -10.45 16.03 2.33
CA ARG A 12 -9.75 16.74 1.24
C ARG A 12 -10.41 16.51 -0.13
N TYR A 13 -11.06 15.35 -0.27
CA TYR A 13 -11.72 14.89 -1.47
C TYR A 13 -13.23 15.11 -1.38
N ARG A 14 -13.81 15.79 -2.36
CA ARG A 14 -15.27 15.75 -2.55
C ARG A 14 -15.66 14.33 -2.98
N LYS A 15 -16.86 13.88 -2.60
CA LYS A 15 -17.30 12.49 -2.86
C LYS A 15 -17.28 12.14 -4.35
N GLU A 16 -17.63 13.11 -5.19
CA GLU A 16 -17.64 13.04 -6.65
C GLU A 16 -16.25 12.94 -7.29
N ASP A 17 -15.21 13.39 -6.60
CA ASP A 17 -13.81 13.32 -7.07
C ASP A 17 -13.11 12.02 -6.64
N ILE A 18 -13.78 11.17 -5.85
CA ILE A 18 -13.25 9.87 -5.41
C ILE A 18 -13.63 8.79 -6.43
N HIS A 19 -12.71 8.51 -7.34
CA HIS A 19 -12.83 7.44 -8.32
C HIS A 19 -12.21 6.14 -7.79
N VAL A 20 -12.98 5.05 -7.83
CA VAL A 20 -12.56 3.74 -7.30
C VAL A 20 -12.59 2.73 -8.45
N THR A 21 -11.48 2.03 -8.65
CA THR A 21 -11.42 0.84 -9.50
C THR A 21 -11.09 -0.34 -8.59
N THR A 22 -11.87 -1.41 -8.67
CA THR A 22 -11.72 -2.59 -7.83
C THR A 22 -11.50 -3.80 -8.73
N ILE A 23 -10.55 -4.63 -8.35
CA ILE A 23 -10.25 -5.92 -8.98
C ILE A 23 -10.23 -6.93 -7.84
N LEU A 24 -11.06 -7.97 -7.93
CA LEU A 24 -11.27 -8.95 -6.85
C LEU A 24 -11.03 -10.35 -7.38
N ASP A 25 -10.62 -11.26 -6.49
CA ASP A 25 -10.66 -12.71 -6.69
C ASP A 25 -10.13 -13.16 -8.06
N GLU A 26 -10.97 -13.84 -8.85
CA GLU A 26 -10.62 -14.37 -10.17
C GLU A 26 -10.22 -13.29 -11.19
N ASP A 27 -10.70 -12.07 -11.02
CA ASP A 27 -10.32 -10.93 -11.86
C ASP A 27 -8.92 -10.38 -11.52
N ALA A 28 -8.36 -10.71 -10.36
CA ALA A 28 -7.06 -10.26 -9.87
C ALA A 28 -5.87 -10.94 -10.57
N THR A 29 -5.96 -11.09 -11.89
CA THR A 29 -4.90 -11.59 -12.75
C THR A 29 -3.84 -10.50 -12.98
N ARG A 30 -2.61 -10.93 -13.26
CA ARG A 30 -1.51 -10.02 -13.63
C ARG A 30 -1.86 -9.13 -14.83
N ALA A 31 -2.51 -9.69 -15.85
CA ALA A 31 -2.90 -8.94 -17.04
C ALA A 31 -3.90 -7.82 -16.70
N ASN A 32 -4.91 -8.13 -15.88
CA ASN A 32 -5.93 -7.17 -15.51
C ASN A 32 -5.38 -6.05 -14.61
N ILE A 33 -4.54 -6.40 -13.63
CA ILE A 33 -3.91 -5.42 -12.74
C ILE A 33 -3.01 -4.46 -13.52
N LEU A 34 -2.13 -4.99 -14.38
CA LEU A 34 -1.22 -4.15 -15.18
C LEU A 34 -1.97 -3.32 -16.24
N GLY A 35 -2.97 -3.91 -16.89
CA GLY A 35 -3.82 -3.21 -17.88
C GLY A 35 -4.65 -2.09 -17.24
N THR A 36 -5.14 -2.32 -16.02
CA THR A 36 -5.86 -1.31 -15.24
C THR A 36 -4.93 -0.17 -14.84
N LEU A 37 -3.74 -0.46 -14.30
CA LEU A 37 -2.74 0.57 -13.99
C LEU A 37 -2.36 1.40 -15.22
N GLN A 38 -2.18 0.76 -16.37
CA GLN A 38 -1.92 1.46 -17.65
C GLN A 38 -3.10 2.33 -18.10
N THR A 39 -4.34 1.89 -17.85
CA THR A 39 -5.53 2.68 -18.18
C THR A 39 -5.63 3.90 -17.26
N LEU A 40 -5.38 3.70 -15.96
CA LEU A 40 -5.36 4.76 -14.96
C LEU A 40 -4.25 5.77 -15.22
N SER A 41 -3.06 5.34 -15.66
CA SER A 41 -1.94 6.23 -15.97
C SER A 41 -2.26 7.24 -17.07
N LYS A 42 -3.23 6.95 -17.94
CA LYS A 42 -3.70 7.85 -19.01
C LYS A 42 -4.76 8.86 -18.53
N ARG A 43 -5.37 8.63 -17.37
CA ARG A 43 -6.47 9.45 -16.83
C ARG A 43 -6.04 10.32 -15.66
N ILE A 44 -5.16 9.80 -14.82
CA ILE A 44 -4.65 10.48 -13.62
C ILE A 44 -3.84 11.72 -14.03
N ARG A 45 -3.99 12.80 -13.27
CA ARG A 45 -3.26 14.06 -13.43
C ARG A 45 -2.20 14.20 -12.35
N PRO A 46 -1.15 15.01 -12.56
CA PRO A 46 -0.11 15.23 -11.54
C PRO A 46 -0.60 15.80 -10.21
N THR A 47 -1.74 16.49 -10.21
CA THR A 47 -2.37 17.07 -9.02
C THR A 47 -3.16 16.08 -8.19
N ASP A 48 -3.53 14.94 -8.77
CA ASP A 48 -4.38 13.94 -8.13
C ASP A 48 -3.61 13.19 -7.04
N ASP A 49 -4.35 12.64 -6.08
CA ASP A 49 -3.83 11.75 -5.05
C ASP A 49 -4.16 10.30 -5.46
N PHE A 50 -3.13 9.50 -5.72
CA PHE A 50 -3.28 8.10 -6.13
C PHE A 50 -3.08 7.17 -4.94
N ILE A 51 -4.04 6.27 -4.69
CA ILE A 51 -3.95 5.25 -3.64
C ILE A 51 -4.06 3.87 -4.29
N LEU A 52 -3.01 3.06 -4.13
CA LEU A 52 -3.03 1.64 -4.47
C LEU A 52 -3.17 0.83 -3.18
N PHE A 53 -4.17 -0.03 -3.11
CA PHE A 53 -4.36 -0.97 -2.02
C PHE A 53 -4.38 -2.39 -2.57
N ILE A 54 -3.54 -3.26 -2.03
CA ILE A 54 -3.47 -4.68 -2.37
C ILE A 54 -3.57 -5.47 -1.07
N ALA A 55 -4.51 -6.42 -1.01
CA ALA A 55 -4.62 -7.38 0.06
C ALA A 55 -4.65 -8.79 -0.54
N GLY A 56 -3.94 -9.74 0.08
CA GLY A 56 -3.84 -11.10 -0.43
C GLY A 56 -2.60 -11.84 0.07
N HIS A 57 -2.19 -12.86 -0.67
CA HIS A 57 -1.00 -13.64 -0.33
C HIS A 57 0.28 -13.00 -0.87
N GLY A 58 1.29 -12.88 -0.01
CA GLY A 58 2.63 -12.43 -0.36
C GLY A 58 3.65 -13.48 0.06
N GLU A 59 4.63 -13.73 -0.78
CA GLU A 59 5.66 -14.73 -0.55
C GLU A 59 7.05 -14.17 -0.86
N LEU A 60 8.02 -14.60 -0.06
CA LEU A 60 9.42 -14.33 -0.31
C LEU A 60 9.98 -15.47 -1.17
N LEU A 61 10.28 -15.17 -2.42
CA LEU A 61 10.83 -16.14 -3.36
C LEU A 61 12.29 -16.46 -3.03
N GLN A 62 12.79 -17.59 -3.54
CA GLN A 62 14.22 -17.91 -3.51
C GLN A 62 15.03 -16.76 -4.13
N GLY A 63 16.08 -16.32 -3.43
CA GLY A 63 16.87 -15.12 -3.78
C GLY A 63 16.38 -13.83 -3.12
N GLY A 64 15.48 -13.90 -2.14
CA GLY A 64 15.07 -12.75 -1.31
C GLY A 64 14.16 -11.75 -2.00
N ARG A 65 13.56 -12.14 -3.14
CA ARG A 65 12.67 -11.28 -3.91
C ARG A 65 11.25 -11.43 -3.43
N TYR A 66 10.64 -10.35 -2.99
CA TYR A 66 9.24 -10.33 -2.63
C TYR A 66 8.33 -10.38 -3.89
N ALA A 67 7.30 -11.20 -3.82
CA ALA A 67 6.25 -11.25 -4.83
C ALA A 67 4.84 -11.26 -4.19
N ILE A 68 3.88 -10.69 -4.92
CA ILE A 68 2.47 -10.86 -4.62
C ILE A 68 1.99 -12.07 -5.43
N LEU A 69 1.39 -13.02 -4.73
CA LEU A 69 0.78 -14.19 -5.35
C LEU A 69 -0.60 -13.80 -5.86
N MET A 70 -0.86 -14.09 -7.13
CA MET A 70 -2.15 -13.84 -7.74
C MET A 70 -3.07 -15.05 -7.58
N HIS A 71 -4.35 -14.88 -7.90
CA HIS A 71 -5.36 -15.92 -7.73
C HIS A 71 -5.03 -17.23 -8.48
N ASP A 72 -4.28 -17.15 -9.57
CA ASP A 72 -3.92 -18.24 -10.47
C ASP A 72 -2.66 -19.01 -10.04
N TYR A 73 -2.07 -18.72 -8.87
CA TYR A 73 -0.88 -19.42 -8.39
C TYR A 73 -1.18 -20.86 -7.94
N ASP A 74 -0.64 -21.85 -8.66
CA ASP A 74 -0.88 -23.28 -8.44
C ASP A 74 0.07 -23.96 -7.43
N GLY A 75 1.00 -23.20 -6.83
CA GLY A 75 1.91 -23.69 -5.79
C GLY A 75 3.09 -24.54 -6.27
N ARG A 76 3.35 -24.66 -7.59
CA ARG A 76 4.48 -25.45 -8.10
C ARG A 76 5.77 -24.63 -8.21
N THR A 77 6.67 -24.86 -7.25
CA THR A 77 7.98 -24.21 -7.12
C THR A 77 9.11 -25.07 -7.69
N ASP A 78 9.12 -25.30 -9.00
CA ASP A 78 10.31 -25.82 -9.67
C ASP A 78 10.76 -24.80 -10.73
N GLU A 79 11.99 -24.31 -10.57
CA GLU A 79 12.78 -23.44 -11.45
C GLU A 79 12.61 -21.92 -11.30
N VAL A 80 13.55 -21.35 -10.53
CA VAL A 80 13.73 -19.94 -10.16
C VAL A 80 14.01 -19.02 -11.37
N ASP A 81 14.50 -19.55 -12.49
CA ASP A 81 14.93 -18.73 -13.64
C ASP A 81 13.82 -18.36 -14.63
N ASN A 82 12.64 -19.00 -14.55
CA ASN A 82 11.47 -18.68 -15.39
C ASN A 82 10.42 -17.78 -14.69
N PHE A 83 10.69 -17.29 -13.47
CA PHE A 83 9.75 -16.54 -12.62
C PHE A 83 9.28 -15.18 -13.19
N ILE A 84 10.04 -14.54 -14.07
CA ILE A 84 9.68 -13.24 -14.66
C ILE A 84 8.62 -13.41 -15.78
N GLY A 85 8.48 -14.63 -16.31
CA GLY A 85 7.57 -14.97 -17.41
C GLY A 85 6.17 -15.40 -16.97
N LYS A 86 6.03 -16.12 -15.85
CA LYS A 86 4.75 -16.72 -15.43
C LYS A 86 3.68 -15.66 -15.11
N GLN A 87 2.47 -15.85 -15.62
CA GLN A 87 1.35 -14.91 -15.46
C GLN A 87 0.82 -14.86 -14.01
N GLU A 88 1.14 -15.89 -13.22
CA GLU A 88 0.54 -16.19 -11.91
C GLU A 88 1.19 -15.45 -10.73
N ILE A 89 2.28 -14.72 -11.00
CA ILE A 89 3.03 -13.98 -10.00
C ILE A 89 3.30 -12.57 -10.52
N ILE A 90 3.12 -11.58 -9.66
CA ILE A 90 3.66 -10.24 -9.91
C ILE A 90 4.79 -9.95 -8.93
N GLY A 91 6.01 -9.99 -9.45
CA GLY A 91 7.15 -9.46 -8.70
C GLY A 91 6.93 -7.99 -8.39
N ALA A 92 7.29 -7.58 -7.16
CA ALA A 92 7.17 -6.18 -6.72
C ALA A 92 7.66 -5.18 -7.78
N HIS A 93 8.80 -5.47 -8.42
CA HIS A 93 9.39 -4.64 -9.48
C HIS A 93 8.43 -4.26 -10.61
N ARG A 94 7.46 -5.13 -10.97
CA ARG A 94 6.49 -4.86 -12.05
C ARG A 94 5.42 -3.88 -11.61
N ILE A 95 4.91 -4.03 -10.38
CA ILE A 95 4.00 -3.06 -9.77
C ILE A 95 4.71 -1.71 -9.69
N MET A 96 5.96 -1.70 -9.22
CA MET A 96 6.75 -0.48 -9.09
C MET A 96 7.01 0.19 -10.44
N THR A 97 7.36 -0.57 -11.48
CA THR A 97 7.52 -0.06 -12.85
C THR A 97 6.20 0.53 -13.37
N ALA A 98 5.05 -0.08 -13.04
CA ALA A 98 3.75 0.47 -13.41
C ALA A 98 3.43 1.75 -12.65
N LEU A 99 3.76 1.82 -11.36
CA LEU A 99 3.58 3.00 -10.50
C LEU A 99 4.43 4.19 -10.96
N GLN A 100 5.65 3.97 -11.45
CA GLN A 100 6.49 5.02 -12.04
C GLN A 100 5.83 5.71 -13.25
N ARG A 101 4.87 5.03 -13.91
CA ARG A 101 4.12 5.60 -15.05
C ARG A 101 2.88 6.37 -14.60
N ILE A 102 2.48 6.27 -13.33
CA ILE A 102 1.36 7.04 -12.78
C ILE A 102 1.84 8.47 -12.56
N PRO A 103 1.22 9.48 -13.20
CA PRO A 103 1.72 10.85 -13.17
C PRO A 103 1.43 11.59 -11.85
N ALA A 104 0.56 11.04 -10.99
CA ALA A 104 0.24 11.64 -9.69
C ALA A 104 1.49 11.89 -8.87
N LEU A 105 1.66 13.14 -8.42
CA LEU A 105 2.77 13.51 -7.54
C LEU A 105 2.57 12.99 -6.12
N SER A 106 1.34 12.68 -5.71
CA SER A 106 1.07 12.02 -4.43
C SER A 106 0.61 10.58 -4.68
N GLN A 107 1.37 9.64 -4.13
CA GLN A 107 1.09 8.22 -4.25
C GLN A 107 1.17 7.56 -2.88
N THR A 108 0.10 6.88 -2.47
CA THR A 108 0.10 6.04 -1.26
C THR A 108 -0.12 4.59 -1.68
N ILE A 109 0.84 3.72 -1.39
CA ILE A 109 0.80 2.30 -1.72
C ILE A 109 0.66 1.51 -0.44
N ILE A 110 -0.37 0.68 -0.36
CA ILE A 110 -0.72 -0.10 0.82
C ILE A 110 -0.73 -1.57 0.42
N LEU A 111 0.13 -2.35 1.05
CA LEU A 111 0.34 -3.78 0.82
C LEU A 111 -0.03 -4.52 2.10
N ASP A 112 -1.25 -5.05 2.16
CA ASP A 112 -1.71 -5.93 3.24
C ASP A 112 -1.51 -7.39 2.86
N THR A 113 -0.25 -7.79 2.82
CA THR A 113 0.23 -9.10 2.36
C THR A 113 1.35 -9.60 3.27
N CYS A 114 1.47 -10.92 3.46
CA CYS A 114 2.55 -11.49 4.27
C CYS A 114 3.91 -11.19 3.64
N HIS A 115 4.95 -11.00 4.46
CA HIS A 115 6.31 -10.68 4.02
C HIS A 115 6.47 -9.37 3.21
N ALA A 116 5.45 -8.49 3.18
CA ALA A 116 5.46 -7.24 2.42
C ALA A 116 6.65 -6.31 2.72
N GLY A 117 7.27 -6.44 3.90
CA GLY A 117 8.52 -5.76 4.23
C GLY A 117 9.67 -6.07 3.27
N GLY A 118 9.69 -7.23 2.61
CA GLY A 118 10.74 -7.60 1.64
C GLY A 118 10.68 -6.80 0.33
N VAL A 119 9.54 -6.17 0.01
CA VAL A 119 9.43 -5.20 -1.10
C VAL A 119 10.37 -4.02 -0.87
N MET A 120 10.54 -3.64 0.41
CA MET A 120 11.16 -2.38 0.81
C MET A 120 12.65 -2.31 0.48
N ASP A 121 13.37 -3.42 0.58
CA ASP A 121 14.82 -3.43 0.30
C ASP A 121 15.11 -3.12 -1.18
N SER A 122 14.33 -3.69 -2.10
CA SER A 122 14.43 -3.38 -3.54
C SER A 122 13.94 -1.97 -3.88
N LEU A 123 12.90 -1.52 -3.17
CA LEU A 123 12.27 -0.23 -3.37
C LEU A 123 13.18 0.93 -2.99
N ILE A 124 13.82 0.84 -1.82
CA ILE A 124 14.66 1.93 -1.31
C ILE A 124 15.76 2.24 -2.32
N THR A 125 16.40 1.23 -2.93
CA THR A 125 17.44 1.42 -3.93
C THR A 125 16.93 2.11 -5.20
N ASP A 126 15.84 1.63 -5.79
CA ASP A 126 15.28 2.21 -7.02
C ASP A 126 14.76 3.64 -6.82
N LEU A 127 14.15 3.90 -5.66
CA LEU A 127 13.62 5.22 -5.30
C LEU A 127 14.72 6.20 -4.91
N TYR A 128 15.78 5.72 -4.27
CA TYR A 128 16.96 6.52 -3.95
C TYR A 128 17.63 7.04 -5.23
N ASN A 129 17.70 6.21 -6.28
CA ASN A 129 18.22 6.63 -7.59
C ASN A 129 17.32 7.67 -8.28
N ALA A 130 16.00 7.59 -8.12
CA ALA A 130 15.04 8.58 -8.65
C ALA A 130 15.11 9.94 -7.91
N ARG A 131 15.69 9.99 -6.71
CA ARG A 131 15.74 11.14 -5.79
C ARG A 131 16.67 12.26 -6.24
N MET A 132 17.51 12.05 -7.26
CA MET A 132 18.47 13.05 -7.74
C MET A 132 17.88 14.14 -8.65
N SER A 133 16.56 14.22 -8.82
CA SER A 133 15.90 15.24 -9.64
C SER A 133 15.05 16.22 -8.80
N THR A 134 14.90 17.46 -9.27
CA THR A 134 14.04 18.49 -8.65
C THR A 134 12.56 18.08 -8.57
N LEU A 135 12.13 17.15 -9.43
CA LEU A 135 10.81 16.51 -9.41
C LEU A 135 10.58 15.72 -8.10
N ALA A 136 11.62 15.07 -7.55
CA ALA A 136 11.51 14.30 -6.31
C ALA A 136 11.10 15.13 -5.09
N ARG A 137 11.34 16.45 -5.10
CA ARG A 137 10.92 17.35 -4.01
C ARG A 137 9.43 17.67 -4.02
N ARG A 138 8.78 17.58 -5.17
CA ARG A 138 7.33 17.81 -5.31
C ARG A 138 6.52 16.51 -5.19
N MET A 139 7.18 15.37 -5.40
CA MET A 139 6.59 14.05 -5.19
C MET A 139 6.44 13.76 -3.70
N GLY A 140 5.38 13.05 -3.34
CA GLY A 140 5.07 12.51 -2.03
C GLY A 140 4.65 11.08 -2.22
N MET A 141 5.54 10.14 -1.91
CA MET A 141 5.29 8.72 -2.12
C MET A 141 5.46 7.97 -0.80
N HIS A 142 4.38 7.31 -0.39
CA HIS A 142 4.24 6.68 0.91
C HIS A 142 3.88 5.21 0.71
N ILE A 143 4.61 4.31 1.37
CA ILE A 143 4.45 2.87 1.19
C ILE A 143 4.24 2.22 2.55
N TYR A 144 3.14 1.49 2.68
CA TYR A 144 2.76 0.78 3.89
C TYR A 144 2.74 -0.73 3.60
N ALA A 145 3.52 -1.49 4.34
CA ALA A 145 3.53 -2.95 4.31
C ALA A 145 3.01 -3.48 5.65
N SER A 146 2.03 -4.39 5.64
CA SER A 146 1.34 -4.84 6.85
C SER A 146 2.16 -5.73 7.79
N ALA A 147 3.26 -6.30 7.30
CA ALA A 147 4.18 -7.13 8.07
C ALA A 147 5.61 -6.95 7.55
N SER A 148 6.60 -7.13 8.44
CA SER A 148 8.00 -7.21 8.04
C SER A 148 8.26 -8.43 7.14
N SER A 149 9.45 -8.49 6.52
CA SER A 149 9.86 -9.59 5.63
C SER A 149 9.90 -10.97 6.29
N MET A 150 9.83 -11.05 7.63
CA MET A 150 9.89 -12.29 8.42
C MET A 150 8.58 -12.61 9.15
N GLU A 151 7.52 -11.81 8.96
CA GLU A 151 6.29 -11.91 9.73
C GLU A 151 5.07 -12.19 8.85
N ARG A 152 4.08 -12.83 9.45
CA ARG A 152 2.77 -13.07 8.83
C ARG A 152 1.81 -11.95 9.19
N ALA A 153 1.07 -11.46 8.20
CA ALA A 153 -0.06 -10.57 8.41
C ALA A 153 -1.26 -11.39 8.91
N LEU A 154 -1.87 -10.97 10.01
CA LEU A 154 -3.09 -11.60 10.52
C LEU A 154 -4.29 -11.21 9.65
N ASP A 155 -5.07 -12.21 9.25
CA ASP A 155 -6.36 -12.03 8.56
C ASP A 155 -7.53 -12.29 9.51
N GLY A 156 -8.73 -11.82 9.14
CA GLY A 156 -9.98 -12.08 9.86
C GLY A 156 -10.20 -11.24 11.14
N HIS A 157 -9.35 -10.25 11.42
CA HIS A 157 -9.54 -9.33 12.53
C HIS A 157 -10.71 -8.38 12.28
N LYS A 158 -11.88 -8.69 12.87
CA LYS A 158 -13.13 -7.91 12.71
C LYS A 158 -13.50 -7.74 11.22
N GLY A 159 -13.39 -8.82 10.46
CA GLY A 159 -13.76 -8.88 9.03
C GLY A 159 -12.75 -8.22 8.08
N ASN A 160 -11.53 -7.93 8.52
CA ASN A 160 -10.43 -7.43 7.67
C ASN A 160 -9.09 -8.04 8.12
N GLY A 161 -8.03 -7.85 7.34
CA GLY A 161 -6.66 -7.98 7.83
C GLY A 161 -6.40 -7.04 9.02
N LEU A 162 -5.57 -7.44 9.99
CA LEU A 162 -5.31 -6.63 11.19
C LEU A 162 -4.77 -5.24 10.83
N PHE A 163 -3.91 -5.13 9.81
CA PHE A 163 -3.40 -3.84 9.37
C PHE A 163 -4.45 -3.01 8.64
N THR A 164 -5.25 -3.63 7.76
CA THR A 164 -6.41 -2.96 7.16
C THR A 164 -7.39 -2.46 8.23
N HIS A 165 -7.61 -3.22 9.30
CA HIS A 165 -8.48 -2.81 10.40
C HIS A 165 -8.00 -1.52 11.06
N THR A 166 -6.72 -1.44 11.42
CA THR A 166 -6.15 -0.25 12.08
C THR A 166 -6.06 0.94 11.15
N LEU A 167 -5.77 0.74 9.86
CA LEU A 167 -5.85 1.80 8.85
C LEU A 167 -7.25 2.41 8.78
N LEU A 168 -8.30 1.57 8.77
CA LEU A 168 -9.69 2.04 8.75
C LEU A 168 -10.07 2.75 10.04
N GLU A 169 -9.56 2.29 11.19
CA GLU A 169 -9.73 2.98 12.48
C GLU A 169 -9.13 4.39 12.46
N GLY A 170 -7.96 4.56 11.84
CA GLY A 170 -7.31 5.86 11.69
C GLY A 170 -8.08 6.85 10.80
N LEU A 171 -8.99 6.37 9.95
CA LEU A 171 -9.84 7.19 9.09
C LEU A 171 -11.25 7.42 9.68
N ARG A 172 -11.48 7.16 10.96
CA ARG A 172 -12.77 7.36 11.64
C ARG A 172 -12.81 8.63 12.50
N ASN A 173 -12.24 9.73 12.00
CA ASN A 173 -12.12 10.99 12.76
C ASN A 173 -11.46 10.74 14.13
N ASN A 174 -10.31 10.05 14.11
CA ASN A 174 -9.68 9.53 15.32
C ASN A 174 -8.59 10.48 15.81
N LEU A 175 -8.77 11.03 17.01
CA LEU A 175 -7.80 11.94 17.64
C LEU A 175 -6.43 11.25 17.89
N GLU A 176 -6.40 9.93 18.11
CA GLU A 176 -5.13 9.20 18.28
C GLU A 176 -4.27 9.20 17.01
N ALA A 177 -4.87 9.49 15.84
CA ALA A 177 -4.18 9.55 14.56
C ALA A 177 -3.55 10.92 14.28
N ASP A 178 -3.92 11.97 15.02
CA ASP A 178 -3.26 13.28 15.01
C ASP A 178 -2.13 13.26 16.04
N ARG A 179 -0.87 13.28 15.57
CA ARG A 179 0.31 13.01 16.41
C ARG A 179 1.02 14.28 16.82
N ASP A 180 0.78 15.39 16.14
CA ASP A 180 1.32 16.69 16.50
C ASP A 180 0.28 17.65 17.11
N ASN A 181 -0.98 17.22 17.20
CA ASN A 181 -2.13 17.95 17.73
C ASN A 181 -2.51 19.20 16.91
N ASP A 182 -2.24 19.19 15.60
CA ASP A 182 -2.61 20.29 14.69
C ASP A 182 -4.07 20.21 14.18
N LYS A 183 -4.81 19.20 14.62
CA LYS A 183 -6.18 18.83 14.21
C LYS A 183 -6.26 18.32 12.78
N LYS A 184 -5.18 17.85 12.20
CA LYS A 184 -5.13 17.23 10.88
C LYS A 184 -4.51 15.85 11.03
N VAL A 185 -4.83 15.00 10.08
CA VAL A 185 -4.21 13.68 9.98
C VAL A 185 -3.57 13.58 8.62
N SER A 186 -2.24 13.55 8.61
CA SER A 186 -1.44 13.40 7.40
C SER A 186 -1.31 11.94 6.95
N VAL A 187 -0.78 11.72 5.76
CA VAL A 187 -0.43 10.38 5.26
C VAL A 187 0.66 9.77 6.15
N VAL A 188 1.65 10.55 6.59
CA VAL A 188 2.68 10.06 7.51
C VAL A 188 2.08 9.64 8.86
N GLU A 189 1.21 10.48 9.43
CA GLU A 189 0.58 10.20 10.73
C GLU A 189 -0.38 9.03 10.67
N TRP A 190 -1.19 8.93 9.60
CA TRP A 190 -2.08 7.82 9.37
C TRP A 190 -1.33 6.48 9.32
N GLY A 191 -0.23 6.41 8.57
CA GLY A 191 0.60 5.22 8.49
C GLY A 191 1.25 4.87 9.84
N ARG A 192 1.72 5.89 10.57
CA ARG A 192 2.30 5.72 11.91
C ARG A 192 1.28 5.19 12.92
N PHE A 193 0.09 5.78 12.96
CA PHE A 193 -1.02 5.34 13.80
C PHE A 193 -1.34 3.86 13.54
N ALA A 194 -1.53 3.49 12.28
CA ALA A 194 -1.86 2.12 11.91
C ALA A 194 -0.76 1.14 12.31
N LYS A 195 0.53 1.50 12.11
CA LYS A 195 1.68 0.70 12.55
C LYS A 195 1.67 0.47 14.06
N GLU A 196 1.62 1.54 14.86
CA GLU A 196 1.66 1.46 16.33
C GLU A 196 0.48 0.65 16.87
N LYS A 197 -0.73 0.88 16.35
CA LYS A 197 -1.94 0.17 16.76
C LYS A 197 -1.90 -1.31 16.38
N THR A 198 -1.43 -1.65 15.18
CA THR A 198 -1.29 -3.05 14.74
C THR A 198 -0.31 -3.81 15.61
N ALA A 199 0.87 -3.24 15.89
CA ALA A 199 1.86 -3.89 16.74
C ALA A 199 1.32 -4.11 18.17
N ALA A 200 0.57 -3.14 18.71
CA ALA A 200 -0.06 -3.25 20.03
C ALA A 200 -1.11 -4.38 20.06
N ILE A 201 -2.01 -4.44 19.08
CA ILE A 201 -3.05 -5.49 19.00
C ILE A 201 -2.42 -6.86 18.73
N ALA A 202 -1.43 -6.96 17.83
CA ALA A 202 -0.76 -8.22 17.56
C ALA A 202 -0.16 -8.82 18.83
N LYS A 203 0.47 -7.99 19.67
CA LYS A 203 1.03 -8.40 20.96
C LYS A 203 -0.03 -8.95 21.92
N THR A 204 -1.24 -8.39 21.97
CA THR A 204 -2.32 -8.92 22.82
C THR A 204 -2.87 -10.25 22.31
N LEU A 205 -2.69 -10.53 21.02
CA LEU A 205 -3.04 -11.80 20.38
C LEU A 205 -1.91 -12.84 20.41
N ASN A 206 -0.83 -12.58 21.18
CA ASN A 206 0.36 -13.42 21.22
C ASN A 206 0.98 -13.67 19.83
N HIS A 207 0.89 -12.66 18.95
CA HIS A 207 1.42 -12.66 17.60
C HIS A 207 2.41 -11.50 17.43
N LYS A 208 3.32 -11.62 16.46
CA LYS A 208 4.23 -10.54 16.08
C LYS A 208 3.90 -10.07 14.67
N GLN A 209 3.44 -8.83 14.57
CA GLN A 209 3.20 -8.16 13.31
C GLN A 209 3.60 -6.70 13.47
N ASP A 210 4.70 -6.31 12.85
CA ASP A 210 5.19 -4.94 12.82
C ASP A 210 5.13 -4.39 11.38
N PRO A 211 4.11 -3.59 11.05
CA PRO A 211 4.02 -2.94 9.75
C PRO A 211 5.24 -2.07 9.45
N THR A 212 5.68 -2.08 8.20
CA THR A 212 6.77 -1.23 7.71
C THR A 212 6.19 -0.04 6.95
N ILE A 213 6.57 1.17 7.34
CA ILE A 213 6.08 2.42 6.76
C ILE A 213 7.28 3.18 6.20
N ILE A 214 7.23 3.55 4.92
CA ILE A 214 8.26 4.36 4.28
C ILE A 214 7.61 5.59 3.67
N ASN A 215 8.18 6.75 3.95
CA ASN A 215 7.68 8.03 3.48
C ASN A 215 8.80 8.75 2.71
N PHE A 216 8.50 9.15 1.48
CA PHE A 216 9.42 9.89 0.63
C PHE A 216 8.79 11.18 0.14
N GLY A 217 9.53 12.28 0.30
CA GLY A 217 9.14 13.57 -0.25
C GLY A 217 8.04 14.25 0.57
N ARG A 218 7.07 14.86 -0.11
CA ARG A 218 6.09 15.76 0.51
C ARG A 218 4.91 15.00 1.12
N ASP A 219 4.69 15.24 2.41
CA ASP A 219 3.50 14.76 3.13
C ASP A 219 2.24 15.56 2.75
N ARG A 220 1.06 14.93 2.90
CA ARG A 220 -0.24 15.52 2.60
C ARG A 220 -1.25 15.18 3.68
N VAL A 221 -2.14 16.14 3.95
CA VAL A 221 -3.31 15.95 4.83
C VAL A 221 -4.32 15.02 4.15
N VAL A 222 -4.77 14.00 4.88
CA VAL A 222 -5.86 13.11 4.47
C VAL A 222 -7.21 13.70 4.86
N TYR A 223 -7.33 14.19 6.10
CA TYR A 223 -8.53 14.85 6.63
C TYR A 223 -8.22 15.75 7.83
N GLU A 224 -9.18 16.58 8.22
CA GLU A 224 -9.13 17.41 9.42
C GLU A 224 -10.09 16.86 10.50
N LEU A 225 -9.68 16.88 11.75
CA LEU A 225 -10.54 16.44 12.85
C LEU A 225 -11.70 17.41 13.06
N ARG A 226 -12.86 16.87 13.44
CA ARG A 226 -14.02 17.65 13.92
C ARG A 226 -13.87 18.08 15.38
#